data_AF-A0A7T0KHK5-F1
#
_entry.id   AF-A0A7T0KHK5-F1
#
_cell.length_a   1.000
_cell.length_b   1.000
_cell.length_c   1.000
_cell.angle_alpha   90.00
_cell.angle_beta   90.00
_cell.angle_gamma   90.00
#
_symmetry.space_group_name_H-M   'P 1'
#
loop_
_entity.id
_entity.type
_entity.pdbx_description
1 polymer ?
#
loop_
_entity_poly.entity_id
_entity_poly.type
_entity_poly.pdbx_seq_one_letter_code
_entity_poly.pdbx_strand_id
1 'polypeptide(L)'
;MEAVITAKNPFRPTFGVPPVFWVGRHSVLDTFDSALSAGPGSAGRSLLISGARGIGKTVLLNEIEDKARTHGWICLRASGRGTMVKELVETTIPEALTSLSPISKRTISQIGVSGIGSIGFSQESSRSYIPNLKTELRALISQLKGTGVLLSIDEVQDADASDLMELATAYQDVIRDELDIALVAVGLPQGINRLLSLPGITFLRRAQKFVLGPFSPQNAAAAFRATPQDSGITFAPAAIDQAVVLSRGYPYMVQLVGSLAWDRAHRRGSHTITDNDIASIATAARTTLGVHVHQPALIDLSPGQRSFLEAMAHCIDPATGSSRIADIAATLGSTTKSLSSTRQYLLDADLIEPAGYGSLRFVIPYMEDILTHTDSLGRVD
;
A
#
# COMPACT_ATOMS: atom_id res chain seq x y z
N MET A 1 34.40 -28.03 -6.58
CA MET A 1 33.00 -28.46 -6.38
C MET A 1 32.18 -27.18 -6.46
N GLU A 2 31.68 -26.84 -7.65
CA GLU A 2 30.87 -25.62 -7.82
C GLU A 2 29.58 -25.78 -7.01
N ALA A 3 29.32 -24.84 -6.11
CA ALA A 3 28.08 -24.82 -5.35
C ALA A 3 26.94 -24.55 -6.34
N VAL A 4 26.12 -25.57 -6.58
CA VAL A 4 24.89 -25.42 -7.38
C VAL A 4 24.04 -24.34 -6.71
N ILE A 5 23.79 -23.23 -7.42
CA ILE A 5 22.87 -22.19 -6.96
C ILE A 5 21.47 -22.81 -6.97
N THR A 6 20.98 -23.30 -5.83
CA THR A 6 19.62 -23.83 -5.66
C THR A 6 18.64 -22.78 -5.11
N ALA A 7 19.10 -21.54 -4.95
CA ALA A 7 18.32 -20.48 -4.31
C ALA A 7 17.18 -20.02 -5.22
N LYS A 8 16.03 -19.69 -4.62
CA LYS A 8 14.91 -19.04 -5.31
C LYS A 8 15.20 -17.55 -5.44
N ASN A 9 14.65 -16.91 -6.47
CA ASN A 9 14.75 -15.46 -6.64
C ASN A 9 14.18 -14.74 -5.39
N PRO A 10 14.99 -13.91 -4.70
CA PRO A 10 14.57 -13.25 -3.46
C PRO A 10 13.78 -11.95 -3.71
N PHE A 11 13.78 -11.43 -4.93
CA PHE A 11 12.98 -10.27 -5.30
C PHE A 11 11.54 -10.69 -5.61
N ARG A 12 10.59 -9.85 -5.21
CA ARG A 12 9.15 -10.15 -5.29
C ARG A 12 8.40 -9.01 -5.99
N PRO A 13 8.48 -8.90 -7.33
CA PRO A 13 7.83 -7.83 -8.08
C PRO A 13 6.30 -8.03 -8.24
N THR A 14 5.64 -8.69 -7.28
CA THR A 14 4.20 -8.97 -7.28
C THR A 14 3.49 -8.02 -6.31
N PHE A 15 2.30 -7.55 -6.68
CA PHE A 15 1.53 -6.61 -5.85
C PHE A 15 1.18 -7.20 -4.48
N GLY A 16 1.34 -6.38 -3.44
CA GLY A 16 0.91 -6.71 -2.07
C GLY A 16 1.79 -7.71 -1.33
N VAL A 17 2.80 -8.30 -1.98
CA VAL A 17 3.71 -9.23 -1.31
C VAL A 17 4.87 -8.44 -0.67
N PRO A 18 5.13 -8.60 0.64
CA PRO A 18 6.23 -7.91 1.29
C PRO A 18 7.58 -8.39 0.73
N PRO A 19 8.56 -7.47 0.57
CA PRO A 19 9.91 -7.83 0.18
C PRO A 19 10.55 -8.70 1.25
N VAL A 20 11.51 -9.54 0.85
CA VAL A 20 12.27 -10.35 1.81
C VAL A 20 13.09 -9.46 2.75
N PHE A 21 13.57 -8.33 2.24
CA PHE A 21 14.28 -7.32 3.02
C PHE A 21 13.54 -5.98 2.99
N TRP A 22 13.23 -5.48 4.19
CA TRP A 22 12.61 -4.18 4.36
C TRP A 22 13.64 -3.05 4.25
N VAL A 23 13.33 -2.00 3.50
CA VAL A 23 14.20 -0.82 3.37
C VAL A 23 13.39 0.47 3.42
N GLY A 24 13.88 1.41 4.23
CA GLY A 24 13.30 2.74 4.36
C GLY A 24 11.96 2.74 5.11
N ARG A 25 11.24 3.87 5.01
CA ARG A 25 9.93 4.08 5.66
C ARG A 25 9.93 3.97 7.20
N HIS A 26 11.12 3.94 7.83
CA HIS A 26 11.30 3.89 9.29
C HIS A 26 10.53 4.99 10.02
N SER A 27 10.46 6.21 9.47
CA SER A 27 9.68 7.29 10.09
C SER A 27 8.20 6.93 10.31
N VAL A 28 7.60 6.13 9.43
CA VAL A 28 6.22 5.67 9.59
C VAL A 28 6.16 4.53 10.60
N LEU A 29 7.04 3.54 10.43
CA LEU A 29 7.07 2.33 11.25
C LEU A 29 7.40 2.63 12.71
N ASP A 30 8.43 3.42 12.98
CA ASP A 30 8.89 3.77 14.33
C ASP A 30 7.84 4.63 15.05
N THR A 31 7.18 5.52 14.31
CA THR A 31 6.07 6.33 14.81
C THR A 31 4.91 5.46 15.25
N PHE A 32 4.52 4.49 14.43
CA PHE A 32 3.43 3.57 14.75
C PHE A 32 3.81 2.65 15.92
N ASP A 33 5.00 2.05 15.87
CA ASP A 33 5.52 1.11 16.87
C ASP A 33 5.59 1.75 18.26
N SER A 34 6.12 2.97 18.34
CA SER A 34 6.14 3.75 19.58
C SER A 34 4.73 4.05 20.09
N ALA A 35 3.79 4.30 19.19
CA ALA A 35 2.42 4.65 19.55
C ALA A 35 1.59 3.47 20.06
N LEU A 36 1.91 2.23 19.66
CA LEU A 36 1.27 1.04 20.22
C LEU A 36 1.52 0.94 21.73
N SER A 37 2.74 1.29 22.17
CA SER A 37 3.16 1.24 23.59
C SER A 37 2.78 2.49 24.41
N ALA A 38 2.43 3.60 23.77
CA ALA A 38 2.21 4.90 24.44
C ALA A 38 0.83 5.06 25.11
N GLY A 39 -0.10 4.12 24.91
CA GLY A 39 -1.47 4.16 25.44
C GLY A 39 -2.46 4.96 24.57
N PRO A 40 -3.75 4.98 24.95
CA PRO A 40 -4.82 5.68 24.24
C PRO A 40 -4.51 7.18 24.03
N GLY A 41 -4.90 7.71 22.86
CA GLY A 41 -4.70 9.13 22.53
C GLY A 41 -3.36 9.48 21.86
N SER A 42 -2.43 8.54 21.74
CA SER A 42 -1.20 8.76 20.97
C SER A 42 -1.50 9.04 19.50
N ALA A 43 -0.99 10.16 18.97
CA ALA A 43 -1.25 10.59 17.59
C ALA A 43 -0.76 9.55 16.55
N GLY A 44 0.29 8.79 16.87
CA GLY A 44 0.81 7.73 16.01
C GLY A 44 -0.09 6.50 15.89
N ARG A 45 -1.18 6.40 16.66
CA ARG A 45 -2.23 5.38 16.48
C ARG A 45 -3.21 5.73 15.36
N SER A 46 -3.18 6.94 14.83
CA SER A 46 -4.04 7.37 13.71
C SER A 46 -3.17 7.81 12.53
N LEU A 47 -2.99 6.93 11.55
CA LEU A 47 -2.16 7.20 10.37
C LEU A 47 -2.98 7.27 9.09
N LEU A 48 -2.72 8.29 8.29
CA LEU A 48 -3.20 8.43 6.93
C LEU A 48 -2.00 8.45 5.98
N ILE A 49 -1.92 7.47 5.09
CA ILE A 49 -0.76 7.28 4.23
C ILE A 49 -1.20 7.37 2.76
N SER A 50 -0.65 8.33 2.02
CA SER A 50 -0.93 8.50 0.60
C SER A 50 0.29 8.27 -0.28
N GLY A 51 0.07 8.12 -1.58
CA GLY A 51 1.10 8.09 -2.60
C GLY A 51 0.71 7.24 -3.80
N ALA A 52 1.58 7.19 -4.80
CA ALA A 52 1.22 6.67 -6.11
C ALA A 52 0.98 5.17 -6.10
N ARG A 53 0.38 4.65 -7.17
CA ARG A 53 0.36 3.20 -7.44
C ARG A 53 1.80 2.68 -7.44
N GLY A 54 2.02 1.44 -7.00
CA GLY A 54 3.33 0.78 -6.95
C GLY A 54 4.39 1.40 -6.01
N ILE A 55 4.06 2.44 -5.23
CA ILE A 55 4.99 3.07 -4.27
C ILE A 55 5.15 2.29 -2.95
N GLY A 56 4.49 1.14 -2.82
CA GLY A 56 4.58 0.24 -1.65
C GLY A 56 3.62 0.56 -0.51
N LYS A 57 2.44 1.15 -0.78
CA LYS A 57 1.42 1.43 0.26
C LYS A 57 0.90 0.16 0.94
N THR A 58 0.33 -0.78 0.18
CA THR A 58 -0.18 -2.06 0.70
C THR A 58 0.91 -2.86 1.43
N VAL A 59 2.13 -2.85 0.90
CA VAL A 59 3.28 -3.51 1.53
C VAL A 59 3.63 -2.87 2.88
N LEU A 60 3.59 -1.53 2.97
CA LEU A 60 3.76 -0.81 4.24
C LEU A 60 2.62 -1.06 5.22
N LEU A 61 1.38 -1.15 4.73
CA LEU A 61 0.23 -1.50 5.57
C LEU A 61 0.40 -2.89 6.17
N ASN A 62 0.83 -3.88 5.38
CA ASN A 62 1.10 -5.23 5.87
C ASN A 62 2.19 -5.25 6.94
N GLU A 63 3.29 -4.51 6.76
CA GLU A 63 4.36 -4.40 7.77
C GLU A 63 3.88 -3.74 9.07
N ILE A 64 3.04 -2.70 8.96
CA ILE A 64 2.39 -2.06 10.12
C ILE A 64 1.50 -3.06 10.87
N GLU A 65 0.73 -3.87 10.15
CA GLU A 65 -0.09 -4.92 10.76
C GLU A 65 0.77 -6.01 11.41
N ASP A 66 1.86 -6.43 10.78
CA ASP A 66 2.77 -7.44 11.34
C ASP A 66 3.45 -6.94 12.63
N LYS A 67 3.82 -5.65 12.67
CA LYS A 67 4.25 -5.01 13.92
C LYS A 67 3.16 -5.01 14.97
N ALA A 68 1.94 -4.61 14.62
CA ALA A 68 0.81 -4.65 15.55
C ALA A 68 0.59 -6.06 16.12
N ARG A 69 0.59 -7.10 15.27
CA ARG A 69 0.48 -8.50 15.69
C ARG A 69 1.62 -8.92 16.62
N THR A 70 2.84 -8.45 16.37
CA THR A 70 4.01 -8.71 17.24
C THR A 70 3.83 -8.10 18.63
N HIS A 71 3.14 -6.97 18.73
CA HIS A 71 2.69 -6.37 20.01
C HIS A 71 1.42 -7.00 20.58
N GLY A 72 0.90 -8.07 19.96
CA GLY A 72 -0.30 -8.78 20.39
C GLY A 72 -1.62 -8.09 20.02
N TRP A 73 -1.59 -7.10 19.13
CA TRP A 73 -2.80 -6.40 18.69
C TRP A 73 -3.59 -7.23 17.67
N ILE A 74 -4.92 -7.15 17.76
CA ILE A 74 -5.81 -7.77 16.79
C ILE A 74 -5.96 -6.83 15.59
N CYS A 75 -5.57 -7.31 14.41
CA CYS A 75 -5.67 -6.55 13.18
C CYS A 75 -6.97 -6.90 12.43
N LEU A 76 -7.84 -5.91 12.26
CA LEU A 76 -9.08 -6.00 11.51
C LEU A 76 -8.91 -5.23 10.19
N ARG A 77 -8.88 -5.96 9.08
CA ARG A 77 -8.83 -5.39 7.74
C ARG A 77 -10.23 -4.98 7.30
N ALA A 78 -10.38 -3.72 6.97
CA ALA A 78 -11.58 -3.16 6.39
C ALA A 78 -11.39 -3.16 4.86
N SER A 79 -12.10 -4.05 4.15
CA SER A 79 -12.04 -4.10 2.69
C SER A 79 -12.54 -2.78 2.11
N GLY A 80 -11.72 -2.09 1.33
CA GLY A 80 -12.10 -0.85 0.64
C GLY A 80 -13.19 -1.03 -0.41
N ARG A 81 -13.74 -2.23 -0.62
CA ARG A 81 -14.78 -2.53 -1.61
C ARG A 81 -16.11 -2.79 -0.89
N GLY A 82 -17.20 -2.24 -1.43
CA GLY A 82 -18.48 -2.00 -0.76
C GLY A 82 -18.95 -3.05 0.26
N THR A 83 -19.61 -2.55 1.31
CA THR A 83 -20.07 -3.26 2.53
C THR A 83 -18.99 -3.55 3.58
N MET A 84 -17.97 -2.70 3.66
CA MET A 84 -16.86 -2.79 4.62
C MET A 84 -17.35 -2.90 6.07
N VAL A 85 -18.27 -2.01 6.46
CA VAL A 85 -18.75 -1.97 7.84
C VAL A 85 -19.59 -3.20 8.17
N LYS A 86 -20.41 -3.63 7.22
CA LYS A 86 -21.21 -4.85 7.36
C LYS A 86 -20.32 -6.07 7.54
N GLU A 87 -19.29 -6.23 6.71
CA GLU A 87 -18.32 -7.32 6.82
C GLU A 87 -17.61 -7.33 8.18
N LEU A 88 -17.18 -6.17 8.67
CA LEU A 88 -16.58 -6.04 10.01
C LEU A 88 -17.53 -6.50 11.12
N VAL A 89 -18.80 -6.09 11.06
CA VAL A 89 -19.82 -6.37 12.08
C VAL A 89 -20.29 -7.81 12.05
N GLU A 90 -20.54 -8.36 10.86
CA GLU A 90 -21.18 -9.67 10.68
C GLU A 90 -20.17 -10.83 10.61
N THR A 91 -18.92 -10.55 10.24
CA THR A 91 -17.91 -11.60 9.99
C THR A 91 -16.62 -11.35 10.77
N THR A 92 -15.88 -10.27 10.46
CA THR A 92 -14.47 -10.12 10.89
C THR A 92 -14.32 -10.01 12.41
N ILE A 93 -15.15 -9.19 13.07
CA ILE A 93 -15.10 -9.04 14.53
C ILE A 93 -15.62 -10.30 15.25
N PRO A 94 -16.77 -10.89 14.86
CA PRO A 94 -17.21 -12.18 15.42
C PRO A 94 -16.18 -13.31 15.31
N GLU A 95 -15.48 -13.44 14.18
CA GLU A 95 -14.40 -14.40 14.00
C GLU A 95 -13.23 -14.14 14.96
N ALA A 96 -12.81 -12.88 15.09
CA ALA A 96 -11.76 -12.49 16.04
C ALA A 96 -12.15 -12.82 17.50
N LEU A 97 -13.39 -12.50 17.90
CA LEU A 97 -13.93 -12.86 19.22
C LEU A 97 -13.94 -14.37 19.48
N THR A 98 -14.29 -15.16 18.46
CA THR A 98 -14.30 -16.62 18.55
C THR A 98 -12.88 -17.16 18.72
N SER A 99 -11.89 -16.58 18.05
CA SER A 99 -10.48 -16.98 18.17
C SER A 99 -9.86 -16.66 19.54
N LEU A 100 -10.36 -15.63 20.22
CA LEU A 100 -9.93 -15.22 21.57
C LEU A 100 -10.60 -16.04 22.67
N SER A 101 -11.75 -16.62 22.38
CA SER A 101 -12.44 -17.48 23.34
C SER A 101 -11.58 -18.74 23.54
N PRO A 102 -11.20 -19.09 24.78
CA PRO A 102 -10.58 -20.38 25.00
C PRO A 102 -11.51 -21.44 24.42
N ILE A 103 -10.97 -22.42 23.71
CA ILE A 103 -11.69 -23.65 23.38
C ILE A 103 -12.11 -24.22 24.74
N SER A 104 -13.29 -23.81 25.22
CA SER A 104 -13.89 -24.36 26.42
C SER A 104 -13.96 -25.83 26.12
N LYS A 105 -13.24 -26.62 26.92
CA LYS A 105 -13.28 -28.07 26.90
C LYS A 105 -14.73 -28.44 26.65
N ARG A 106 -15.02 -29.02 25.48
CA ARG A 106 -16.22 -29.82 25.29
C ARG A 106 -16.13 -30.90 26.37
N THR A 107 -16.72 -30.63 27.52
CA THR A 107 -16.88 -31.62 28.57
C THR A 107 -17.75 -32.68 27.93
N ILE A 108 -17.16 -33.83 27.66
CA ILE A 108 -17.86 -35.01 27.20
C ILE A 108 -18.82 -35.39 28.32
N SER A 109 -20.06 -34.95 28.24
CA SER A 109 -21.16 -35.47 29.07
C SER A 109 -21.89 -36.54 28.28
N GLN A 110 -21.22 -37.65 27.97
CA GLN A 110 -21.88 -38.90 27.57
C GLN A 110 -21.05 -40.11 28.02
N ILE A 111 -21.18 -40.46 29.29
CA ILE A 111 -21.28 -41.87 29.66
C ILE A 111 -22.77 -42.14 29.74
N GLY A 112 -23.31 -42.77 28.69
CA GLY A 112 -24.69 -43.22 28.66
C GLY A 112 -24.90 -44.33 29.68
N VAL A 113 -25.69 -44.05 30.72
CA VAL A 113 -26.41 -45.09 31.45
C VAL A 113 -27.89 -44.91 31.12
N SER A 114 -28.48 -46.03 30.72
CA SER A 114 -29.82 -46.21 30.20
C SER A 114 -30.93 -45.49 30.98
N GLY A 115 -31.77 -44.77 30.23
CA GLY A 115 -33.09 -44.30 30.67
C GLY A 115 -33.11 -42.91 31.30
N ILE A 116 -34.03 -42.07 30.81
CA ILE A 116 -34.39 -40.72 31.29
C ILE A 116 -33.66 -39.57 30.56
N GLY A 117 -34.39 -38.99 29.59
CA GLY A 117 -34.39 -37.55 29.25
C GLY A 117 -33.09 -36.91 28.76
N SER A 118 -32.95 -36.75 27.44
CA SER A 118 -31.97 -35.82 26.87
C SER A 118 -32.47 -34.38 26.99
N ILE A 119 -31.98 -33.63 28.00
CA ILE A 119 -32.11 -32.17 28.02
C ILE A 119 -30.97 -31.59 27.17
N GLY A 120 -31.31 -31.15 25.96
CA GLY A 120 -30.39 -30.38 25.13
C GLY A 120 -30.30 -28.95 25.65
N PHE A 121 -29.13 -28.54 26.14
CA PHE A 121 -28.85 -27.13 26.40
C PHE A 121 -28.30 -26.51 25.11
N SER A 122 -29.18 -25.89 24.32
CA SER A 122 -28.78 -24.90 23.32
C SER A 122 -28.58 -23.56 24.04
N GLN A 123 -27.33 -23.18 24.27
CA GLN A 123 -27.00 -21.84 24.75
C GLN A 123 -27.12 -20.87 23.56
N GLU A 124 -28.35 -20.47 23.23
CA GLU A 124 -28.59 -19.31 22.38
C GLU A 124 -28.30 -18.05 23.20
N SER A 125 -27.12 -17.47 23.01
CA SER A 125 -26.86 -16.11 23.47
C SER A 125 -27.59 -15.13 22.54
N SER A 126 -28.88 -14.90 22.79
CA SER A 126 -29.64 -13.85 22.11
C SER A 126 -29.08 -12.48 22.51
N ARG A 127 -28.40 -11.80 21.57
CA ARG A 127 -27.93 -10.43 21.78
C ARG A 127 -29.15 -9.52 22.00
N SER A 128 -29.17 -8.75 23.09
CA SER A 128 -30.29 -7.87 23.46
C SER A 128 -30.39 -6.58 22.61
N TYR A 129 -29.51 -6.40 21.63
CA TYR A 129 -29.43 -5.20 20.79
C TYR A 129 -29.04 -5.59 19.35
N ILE A 130 -29.33 -4.72 18.39
CA ILE A 130 -28.89 -4.87 17.00
C ILE A 130 -27.40 -4.49 16.91
N PRO A 131 -26.51 -5.42 16.53
CA PRO A 131 -25.08 -5.14 16.40
C PRO A 131 -24.78 -4.00 15.43
N ASN A 132 -23.90 -3.11 15.84
CA ASN A 132 -23.25 -2.13 14.98
C ASN A 132 -21.74 -2.12 15.26
N LEU A 133 -20.98 -1.47 14.38
CA LEU A 133 -19.51 -1.48 14.43
C LEU A 133 -18.96 -1.04 15.79
N LYS A 134 -19.52 0.04 16.35
CA LYS A 134 -19.12 0.56 17.66
C LYS A 134 -19.33 -0.48 18.78
N THR A 135 -20.48 -1.14 18.81
CA THR A 135 -20.76 -2.17 19.82
C THR A 135 -19.87 -3.39 19.68
N GLU A 136 -19.61 -3.85 18.45
CA GLU A 136 -18.75 -5.02 18.21
C GLU A 136 -17.27 -4.71 18.51
N LEU A 137 -16.77 -3.53 18.16
CA LEU A 137 -15.42 -3.09 18.52
C LEU A 137 -15.22 -3.05 20.03
N ARG A 138 -16.19 -2.49 20.79
CA ARG A 138 -16.14 -2.48 22.25
C ARG A 138 -16.18 -3.89 22.83
N ALA A 139 -17.04 -4.77 22.28
CA ALA A 139 -17.10 -6.16 22.71
C ALA A 139 -15.74 -6.85 22.52
N LEU A 140 -15.10 -6.68 21.36
CA LEU A 140 -13.77 -7.22 21.08
C LEU A 140 -12.70 -6.66 22.01
N ILE A 141 -12.59 -5.34 22.12
CA ILE A 141 -11.56 -4.69 22.95
C ILE A 141 -11.73 -5.07 24.43
N SER A 142 -12.97 -5.28 24.91
CA SER A 142 -13.21 -5.71 26.29
C SER A 142 -12.62 -7.08 26.66
N GLN A 143 -12.36 -7.94 25.65
CA GLN A 143 -11.70 -9.24 25.85
C GLN A 143 -10.17 -9.14 25.88
N LEU A 144 -9.60 -7.97 25.55
CA LEU A 144 -8.17 -7.75 25.44
C LEU A 144 -7.60 -7.10 26.72
N LYS A 145 -6.37 -7.47 27.08
CA LYS A 145 -5.65 -6.89 28.23
C LYS A 145 -4.23 -6.49 27.82
N GLY A 146 -3.89 -5.22 28.00
CA GLY A 146 -2.57 -4.69 27.65
C GLY A 146 -2.28 -4.64 26.14
N THR A 147 -3.31 -4.78 25.32
CA THR A 147 -3.26 -4.76 23.85
C THR A 147 -4.56 -4.17 23.29
N GLY A 148 -4.64 -3.95 21.99
CA GLY A 148 -5.75 -3.28 21.34
C GLY A 148 -6.15 -3.85 19.98
N VAL A 149 -6.96 -3.08 19.28
CA VAL A 149 -7.44 -3.38 17.93
C VAL A 149 -6.84 -2.39 16.93
N LEU A 150 -6.23 -2.89 15.86
CA LEU A 150 -5.83 -2.09 14.70
C LEU A 150 -6.89 -2.25 13.61
N LEU A 151 -7.51 -1.16 13.19
CA LEU A 151 -8.29 -1.08 11.96
C LEU A 151 -7.37 -0.66 10.81
N SER A 152 -7.28 -1.48 9.77
CA SER A 152 -6.54 -1.14 8.54
C SER A 152 -7.48 -0.96 7.36
N ILE A 153 -7.30 0.11 6.58
CA ILE A 153 -8.05 0.38 5.34
C ILE A 153 -7.06 0.51 4.19
N ASP A 154 -7.17 -0.35 3.19
CA ASP A 154 -6.43 -0.21 1.92
C ASP A 154 -7.31 0.40 0.84
N GLU A 155 -6.68 1.11 -0.09
CA GLU A 155 -7.30 1.79 -1.22
C GLU A 155 -8.54 2.63 -0.82
N VAL A 156 -8.37 3.54 0.14
CA VAL A 156 -9.46 4.41 0.68
C VAL A 156 -10.33 5.07 -0.40
N GLN A 157 -9.78 5.36 -1.59
CA GLN A 157 -10.56 5.95 -2.69
C GLN A 157 -11.65 5.03 -3.26
N ASP A 158 -11.51 3.70 -3.08
CA ASP A 158 -12.46 2.70 -3.57
C ASP A 158 -13.64 2.50 -2.60
N ALA A 159 -13.51 2.99 -1.35
CA ALA A 159 -14.49 2.80 -0.29
C ALA A 159 -15.70 3.74 -0.39
N ASP A 160 -16.86 3.22 0.01
CA ASP A 160 -18.10 3.98 0.06
C ASP A 160 -18.04 5.07 1.13
N ALA A 161 -18.55 6.25 0.80
CA ALA A 161 -18.50 7.41 1.70
C ALA A 161 -19.29 7.15 2.99
N SER A 162 -20.42 6.44 2.91
CA SER A 162 -21.22 6.05 4.09
C SER A 162 -20.42 5.17 5.04
N ASP A 163 -19.73 4.15 4.51
CA ASP A 163 -18.95 3.20 5.30
C ASP A 163 -17.76 3.90 5.98
N LEU A 164 -17.06 4.78 5.25
CA LEU A 164 -15.98 5.59 5.82
C LEU A 164 -16.48 6.50 6.95
N MET A 165 -17.65 7.12 6.80
CA MET A 165 -18.25 7.96 7.84
C MET A 165 -18.64 7.15 9.07
N GLU A 166 -19.26 5.99 8.90
CA GLU A 166 -19.66 5.11 10.00
C GLU A 166 -18.44 4.56 10.75
N LEU A 167 -17.42 4.06 10.03
CA LEU A 167 -16.17 3.59 10.62
C LEU A 167 -15.46 4.70 11.40
N ALA A 168 -15.31 5.89 10.80
CA ALA A 168 -14.67 7.00 11.47
C ALA A 168 -15.43 7.46 12.71
N THR A 169 -16.77 7.46 12.67
CA THR A 169 -17.61 7.81 13.83
C THR A 169 -17.45 6.78 14.95
N ALA A 170 -17.50 5.48 14.61
CA ALA A 170 -17.28 4.41 15.58
C ALA A 170 -15.87 4.50 16.20
N TYR A 171 -14.84 4.72 15.37
CA TYR A 171 -13.46 4.91 15.82
C TYR A 171 -13.31 6.10 16.76
N GLN A 172 -13.92 7.25 16.43
CA GLN A 172 -13.90 8.44 17.28
C GLN A 172 -14.52 8.18 18.65
N ASP A 173 -15.66 7.47 18.69
CA ASP A 173 -16.34 7.13 19.93
C ASP A 173 -15.50 6.17 20.79
N VAL A 174 -14.86 5.16 20.18
CA VAL A 174 -13.98 4.22 20.90
C VAL A 174 -12.75 4.94 21.47
N ILE A 175 -12.15 5.88 20.74
CA ILE A 175 -11.06 6.73 21.27
C ILE A 175 -11.55 7.57 22.47
N ARG A 176 -12.77 8.12 22.40
CA ARG A 176 -13.33 8.95 23.48
C ARG A 176 -13.58 8.17 24.78
N ASP A 177 -13.79 6.87 24.66
CA ASP A 177 -13.89 5.95 25.80
C ASP A 177 -12.51 5.51 26.33
N GLU A 178 -11.41 6.08 25.82
CA GLU A 178 -10.03 5.74 26.16
C GLU A 178 -9.69 4.25 25.93
N LEU A 179 -10.31 3.63 24.93
CA LEU A 179 -10.05 2.23 24.59
C LEU A 179 -8.84 2.10 23.65
N ASP A 180 -8.13 0.98 23.75
CA ASP A 180 -6.95 0.68 22.92
C ASP A 180 -7.36 0.33 21.48
N ILE A 181 -7.47 1.36 20.65
CA ILE A 181 -7.74 1.25 19.22
C ILE A 181 -6.73 2.09 18.41
N ALA A 182 -6.39 1.62 17.22
CA ALA A 182 -5.58 2.30 16.22
C ALA A 182 -6.25 2.20 14.85
N LEU A 183 -5.99 3.19 13.99
CA LEU A 183 -6.47 3.27 12.62
C LEU A 183 -5.30 3.59 11.69
N VAL A 184 -5.14 2.79 10.65
CA VAL A 184 -4.23 3.09 9.54
C VAL A 184 -5.00 2.99 8.24
N ALA A 185 -5.08 4.11 7.51
CA ALA A 185 -5.76 4.17 6.22
C ALA A 185 -4.77 4.56 5.13
N VAL A 186 -4.73 3.78 4.05
CA VAL A 186 -3.83 4.02 2.92
C VAL A 186 -4.60 4.17 1.62
N GLY A 187 -4.12 5.00 0.69
CA GLY A 187 -4.79 5.20 -0.59
C GLY A 187 -4.10 6.23 -1.48
N LEU A 188 -4.76 6.62 -2.56
CA LEU A 188 -4.32 7.75 -3.38
C LEU A 188 -4.48 9.08 -2.61
N PRO A 189 -3.68 10.11 -2.91
CA PRO A 189 -3.85 11.45 -2.34
C PRO A 189 -5.29 11.95 -2.40
N GLN A 190 -5.98 11.79 -3.54
CA GLN A 190 -7.39 12.14 -3.68
C GLN A 190 -8.32 11.36 -2.73
N GLY A 191 -8.05 10.08 -2.50
CA GLY A 191 -8.86 9.25 -1.60
C GLY A 191 -8.77 9.75 -0.17
N ILE A 192 -7.56 10.03 0.28
CA ILE A 192 -7.30 10.60 1.61
C ILE A 192 -7.90 12.02 1.73
N ASN A 193 -7.77 12.87 0.71
CA ASN A 193 -8.37 14.21 0.72
C ASN A 193 -9.90 14.15 0.74
N ARG A 194 -10.51 13.25 -0.06
CA ARG A 194 -11.95 12.99 -0.05
C ARG A 194 -12.41 12.54 1.32
N LEU A 195 -11.73 11.57 1.93
CA LEU A 195 -11.96 11.18 3.32
C LEU A 195 -11.97 12.41 4.23
N LEU A 196 -10.91 13.21 4.26
CA LEU A 196 -10.83 14.39 5.15
C LEU A 196 -11.86 15.51 4.86
N SER A 197 -12.59 15.41 3.74
CA SER A 197 -13.66 16.32 3.35
C SER A 197 -15.06 15.83 3.71
N LEU A 198 -15.26 14.55 4.07
CA LEU A 198 -16.59 14.06 4.42
C LEU A 198 -17.10 14.74 5.72
N PRO A 199 -18.42 14.94 5.84
CA PRO A 199 -19.00 15.53 7.04
C PRO A 199 -18.77 14.64 8.27
N GLY A 200 -18.67 15.25 9.45
CA GLY A 200 -18.56 14.52 10.73
C GLY A 200 -17.16 13.96 11.06
N ILE A 201 -16.23 13.89 10.11
CA ILE A 201 -14.93 13.23 10.31
C ILE A 201 -13.73 14.19 10.41
N THR A 202 -14.00 15.43 10.84
CA THR A 202 -12.99 16.48 11.00
C THR A 202 -11.89 16.12 12.00
N PHE A 203 -12.13 15.20 12.92
CA PHE A 203 -11.14 14.75 13.89
C PHE A 203 -9.95 14.04 13.22
N LEU A 204 -10.16 13.32 12.11
CA LEU A 204 -9.11 12.66 11.34
C LEU A 204 -8.14 13.65 10.69
N ARG A 205 -8.49 14.95 10.62
CA ARG A 205 -7.54 15.97 10.16
C ARG A 205 -6.32 16.11 11.06
N ARG A 206 -6.42 15.65 12.31
CA ARG A 206 -5.34 15.60 13.31
C ARG A 206 -4.56 14.28 13.31
N ALA A 207 -4.97 13.29 12.50
CA ALA A 207 -4.18 12.08 12.28
C ALA A 207 -2.82 12.44 11.67
N GLN A 208 -1.81 11.63 11.94
CA GLN A 208 -0.50 11.79 11.31
C GLN A 208 -0.56 11.38 9.85
N LYS A 209 0.03 12.21 8.99
CA LYS A 209 -0.05 12.07 7.54
C LYS A 209 1.33 11.81 6.97
N PHE A 210 1.42 10.81 6.11
CA PHE A 210 2.63 10.49 5.37
C PHE A 210 2.31 10.43 3.88
N VAL A 211 3.12 11.12 3.08
CA VAL A 211 3.08 11.00 1.61
C VAL A 211 4.30 10.19 1.19
N LEU A 212 4.06 9.02 0.61
CA LEU A 212 5.11 8.11 0.19
C LEU A 212 5.64 8.53 -1.17
N GLY A 213 6.93 8.81 -1.21
CA GLY A 213 7.68 9.03 -2.45
C GLY A 213 8.61 7.87 -2.80
N PRO A 214 9.35 7.98 -3.91
CA PRO A 214 10.40 7.05 -4.28
C PRO A 214 11.45 6.90 -3.17
N PHE A 215 12.15 5.78 -3.16
CA PHE A 215 13.33 5.62 -2.33
C PHE A 215 14.42 6.61 -2.75
N SER A 216 15.16 7.11 -1.76
CA SER A 216 16.42 7.79 -2.04
C SER A 216 17.39 6.84 -2.74
N PRO A 217 18.38 7.35 -3.50
CA PRO A 217 19.41 6.53 -4.11
C PRO A 217 20.09 5.59 -3.10
N GLN A 218 20.30 6.05 -1.86
CA GLN A 218 20.90 5.25 -0.79
C GLN A 218 20.01 4.08 -0.37
N ASN A 219 18.70 4.30 -0.24
CA ASN A 219 17.74 3.26 0.10
C ASN A 219 17.56 2.27 -1.07
N ALA A 220 17.51 2.75 -2.32
CA ALA A 220 17.46 1.87 -3.48
C ALA A 220 18.72 0.98 -3.56
N ALA A 221 19.91 1.57 -3.37
CA ALA A 221 21.16 0.82 -3.33
C ALA A 221 21.21 -0.20 -2.20
N ALA A 222 20.70 0.16 -1.01
CA ALA A 222 20.59 -0.76 0.12
C ALA A 222 19.67 -1.95 -0.20
N ALA A 223 18.54 -1.72 -0.86
CA ALA A 223 17.63 -2.78 -1.29
C ALA A 223 18.30 -3.75 -2.28
N PHE A 224 19.04 -3.25 -3.27
CA PHE A 224 19.78 -4.11 -4.21
C PHE A 224 20.92 -4.91 -3.55
N ARG A 225 21.53 -4.36 -2.50
CA ARG A 225 22.57 -5.06 -1.73
C ARG A 225 22.01 -6.14 -0.81
N ALA A 226 20.99 -5.81 -0.03
CA ALA A 226 20.49 -6.68 1.03
C ALA A 226 19.61 -7.81 0.49
N THR A 227 18.72 -7.53 -0.46
CA THR A 227 17.71 -8.50 -0.92
C THR A 227 18.31 -9.83 -1.39
N PRO A 228 19.40 -9.86 -2.20
CA PRO A 228 19.95 -11.12 -2.69
C PRO A 228 21.03 -11.74 -1.81
N GLN A 229 21.38 -11.13 -0.67
CA GLN A 229 22.53 -11.50 0.15
C GLN A 229 22.55 -12.99 0.53
N ASP A 230 21.39 -13.55 0.90
CA ASP A 230 21.27 -14.95 1.32
C ASP A 230 21.01 -15.93 0.15
N SER A 231 20.95 -15.43 -1.10
CA SER A 231 20.67 -16.25 -2.28
C SER A 231 21.93 -16.84 -2.95
N GLY A 232 23.12 -16.42 -2.52
CA GLY A 232 24.39 -16.81 -3.15
C GLY A 232 24.69 -16.10 -4.47
N ILE A 233 23.85 -15.15 -4.90
CA ILE A 233 24.10 -14.21 -6.00
C ILE A 233 24.17 -12.80 -5.43
N THR A 234 25.16 -12.00 -5.84
CA THR A 234 25.34 -10.61 -5.36
C THR A 234 25.49 -9.64 -6.52
N PHE A 235 25.20 -8.36 -6.28
CA PHE A 235 25.47 -7.32 -7.28
C PHE A 235 26.91 -6.81 -7.18
N ALA A 236 27.56 -6.65 -8.34
CA ALA A 236 28.77 -5.84 -8.42
C ALA A 236 28.44 -4.35 -8.12
N PRO A 237 29.38 -3.56 -7.56
CA PRO A 237 29.14 -2.14 -7.26
C PRO A 237 28.60 -1.33 -8.44
N ALA A 238 29.22 -1.46 -9.62
CA ALA A 238 28.76 -0.78 -10.84
C ALA A 238 27.35 -1.20 -11.29
N ALA A 239 26.96 -2.45 -11.01
CA ALA A 239 25.61 -2.94 -11.29
C ALA A 239 24.57 -2.30 -10.35
N ILE A 240 24.93 -2.06 -9.09
CA ILE A 240 24.06 -1.35 -8.14
C ILE A 240 23.81 0.08 -8.63
N ASP A 241 24.86 0.79 -9.05
CA ASP A 241 24.73 2.17 -9.52
C ASP A 241 23.79 2.25 -10.74
N GLN A 242 23.95 1.35 -11.71
CA GLN A 242 23.04 1.29 -12.86
C GLN A 242 21.61 0.87 -12.48
N ALA A 243 21.45 -0.07 -11.54
CA ALA A 243 20.13 -0.53 -11.09
C ALA A 243 19.38 0.58 -10.34
N VAL A 244 20.09 1.40 -9.56
CA VAL A 244 19.53 2.60 -8.90
C VAL A 244 19.04 3.60 -9.94
N VAL A 245 19.85 3.89 -10.97
CA VAL A 245 19.44 4.79 -12.07
C VAL A 245 18.23 4.25 -12.82
N LEU A 246 18.24 2.96 -13.17
CA LEU A 246 17.15 2.30 -13.91
C LEU A 246 15.86 2.20 -13.10
N SER A 247 15.95 2.01 -11.78
CA SER A 247 14.75 1.92 -10.94
C SER A 247 14.16 3.28 -10.60
N ARG A 248 14.93 4.37 -10.73
CA ARG A 248 14.58 5.74 -10.30
C ARG A 248 14.03 5.77 -8.85
N GLY A 249 14.49 4.85 -8.01
CA GLY A 249 14.04 4.69 -6.62
C GLY A 249 12.59 4.18 -6.46
N TYR A 250 11.86 3.93 -7.54
CA TYR A 250 10.47 3.50 -7.47
C TYR A 250 10.38 2.05 -6.96
N PRO A 251 9.74 1.77 -5.81
CA PRO A 251 9.85 0.47 -5.12
C PRO A 251 9.48 -0.75 -5.98
N TYR A 252 8.42 -0.65 -6.80
CA TYR A 252 8.09 -1.71 -7.75
C TYR A 252 9.21 -1.96 -8.76
N MET A 253 9.83 -0.90 -9.30
CA MET A 253 10.96 -1.03 -10.21
C MET A 253 12.21 -1.59 -9.52
N VAL A 254 12.44 -1.26 -8.25
CA VAL A 254 13.55 -1.87 -7.48
C VAL A 254 13.38 -3.39 -7.41
N GLN A 255 12.17 -3.86 -7.10
CA GLN A 255 11.88 -5.31 -7.08
C GLN A 255 11.97 -5.94 -8.47
N LEU A 256 11.44 -5.27 -9.50
CA LEU A 256 11.44 -5.80 -10.87
C LEU A 256 12.85 -5.88 -11.46
N VAL A 257 13.63 -4.81 -11.38
CA VAL A 257 15.02 -4.76 -11.84
C VAL A 257 15.84 -5.82 -11.10
N GLY A 258 15.67 -5.93 -9.78
CA GLY A 258 16.33 -6.95 -8.97
C GLY A 258 16.00 -8.36 -9.42
N SER A 259 14.72 -8.65 -9.63
CA SER A 259 14.24 -9.96 -10.08
C SER A 259 14.84 -10.33 -11.44
N LEU A 260 14.73 -9.45 -12.43
CA LEU A 260 15.21 -9.71 -13.79
C LEU A 260 16.73 -9.89 -13.84
N ALA A 261 17.47 -9.07 -13.09
CA ALA A 261 18.92 -9.14 -13.03
C ALA A 261 19.39 -10.43 -12.33
N TRP A 262 18.72 -10.82 -11.23
CA TRP A 262 18.98 -12.07 -10.53
C TRP A 262 18.72 -13.29 -11.44
N ASP A 263 17.56 -13.34 -12.11
CA ASP A 263 17.21 -14.45 -13.02
C ASP A 263 18.20 -14.58 -14.17
N ARG A 264 18.76 -13.46 -14.63
CA ARG A 264 19.78 -13.46 -15.67
C ARG A 264 21.10 -14.03 -15.16
N ALA A 265 21.62 -13.55 -14.03
CA ALA A 265 22.85 -14.07 -13.46
C ALA A 265 22.73 -15.57 -13.13
N HIS A 266 21.59 -15.97 -12.55
CA HIS A 266 21.28 -17.36 -12.23
C HIS A 266 21.29 -18.27 -13.48
N ARG A 267 20.64 -17.86 -14.58
CA ARG A 267 20.64 -18.62 -15.85
C ARG A 267 22.03 -18.80 -16.47
N ARG A 268 22.95 -17.88 -16.21
CA ARG A 268 24.35 -18.02 -16.64
C ARG A 268 25.20 -18.88 -15.70
N GLY A 269 24.67 -19.32 -14.56
CA GLY A 269 25.45 -19.95 -13.50
C GLY A 269 26.41 -18.99 -12.79
N SER A 270 26.13 -17.68 -12.80
CA SER A 270 26.98 -16.65 -12.22
C SER A 270 26.55 -16.29 -10.80
N HIS A 271 27.51 -16.16 -9.88
CA HIS A 271 27.30 -15.64 -8.53
C HIS A 271 27.32 -14.10 -8.44
N THR A 272 27.57 -13.43 -9.56
CA THR A 272 27.66 -11.97 -9.64
C THR A 272 26.77 -11.43 -10.76
N ILE A 273 25.95 -10.44 -10.41
CA ILE A 273 25.18 -9.60 -11.34
C ILE A 273 26.06 -8.42 -11.74
N THR A 274 26.29 -8.26 -13.04
CA THR A 274 27.15 -7.20 -13.59
C THR A 274 26.33 -6.04 -14.15
N ASP A 275 26.99 -4.93 -14.43
CA ASP A 275 26.42 -3.79 -15.15
C ASP A 275 25.84 -4.19 -16.52
N ASN A 276 26.53 -5.08 -17.25
CA ASN A 276 26.00 -5.65 -18.49
C ASN A 276 24.67 -6.40 -18.30
N ASP A 277 24.44 -7.03 -17.13
CA ASP A 277 23.14 -7.64 -16.83
C ASP A 277 22.05 -6.60 -16.72
N ILE A 278 22.32 -5.50 -16.01
CA ILE A 278 21.38 -4.38 -15.84
C ILE A 278 21.05 -3.74 -17.18
N ALA A 279 22.07 -3.46 -18.00
CA ALA A 279 21.88 -2.91 -19.33
C ALA A 279 20.98 -3.81 -20.19
N SER A 280 21.19 -5.13 -20.15
CA SER A 280 20.43 -6.08 -20.96
C SER A 280 18.96 -6.24 -20.57
N ILE A 281 18.59 -5.97 -19.31
CA ILE A 281 17.21 -6.10 -18.81
C ILE A 281 16.44 -4.78 -18.84
N ALA A 282 17.09 -3.66 -19.18
CA ALA A 282 16.51 -2.32 -19.10
C ALA A 282 15.21 -2.18 -19.91
N THR A 283 15.20 -2.64 -21.16
CA THR A 283 14.00 -2.61 -22.01
C THR A 283 12.88 -3.47 -21.42
N ALA A 284 13.18 -4.71 -21.03
CA ALA A 284 12.20 -5.62 -20.44
C ALA A 284 11.57 -5.02 -19.17
N ALA A 285 12.39 -4.44 -18.29
CA ALA A 285 11.91 -3.80 -17.07
C ALA A 285 10.93 -2.64 -17.36
N ARG A 286 11.26 -1.77 -18.33
CA ARG A 286 10.38 -0.65 -18.72
C ARG A 286 9.09 -1.14 -19.39
N THR A 287 9.17 -2.15 -20.25
CA THR A 287 7.98 -2.75 -20.88
C THR A 287 7.05 -3.36 -19.83
N THR A 288 7.60 -4.13 -18.88
CA THR A 288 6.81 -4.72 -17.79
C THR A 288 6.19 -3.64 -16.89
N LEU A 289 6.92 -2.57 -16.57
CA LEU A 289 6.35 -1.40 -15.89
C LEU A 289 5.19 -0.76 -16.68
N GLY A 290 5.36 -0.64 -18.00
CA GLY A 290 4.35 -0.20 -18.95
C GLY A 290 3.03 -0.96 -18.80
N VAL A 291 3.10 -2.29 -18.84
CA VAL A 291 1.91 -3.15 -18.77
C VAL A 291 1.30 -3.15 -17.36
N HIS A 292 2.12 -3.24 -16.31
CA HIS A 292 1.61 -3.47 -14.96
C HIS A 292 1.23 -2.20 -14.18
N VAL A 293 1.80 -1.04 -14.55
CA VAL A 293 1.61 0.21 -13.80
C VAL A 293 1.06 1.31 -14.70
N HIS A 294 1.70 1.59 -15.83
CA HIS A 294 1.29 2.71 -16.68
C HIS A 294 -0.09 2.47 -17.32
N GLN A 295 -0.31 1.32 -17.95
CA GLN A 295 -1.58 1.02 -18.60
C GLN A 295 -2.78 1.11 -17.64
N PRO A 296 -2.77 0.45 -16.45
CA PRO A 296 -3.85 0.62 -15.47
C PRO A 296 -4.01 2.05 -14.96
N ALA A 297 -2.94 2.84 -14.90
CA ALA A 297 -2.99 4.23 -14.46
C ALA A 297 -3.60 5.18 -15.52
N LEU A 298 -3.54 4.80 -16.80
CA LEU A 298 -4.01 5.62 -17.92
C LEU A 298 -5.39 5.20 -18.46
N ILE A 299 -5.90 4.01 -18.11
CA ILE A 299 -7.09 3.41 -18.74
C ILE A 299 -8.38 4.22 -18.53
N ASP A 300 -8.53 4.85 -17.36
CA ASP A 300 -9.74 5.59 -17.00
C ASP A 300 -9.66 7.08 -17.37
N LEU A 301 -8.59 7.51 -18.05
CA LEU A 301 -8.42 8.91 -18.41
C LEU A 301 -9.30 9.28 -19.61
N SER A 302 -9.99 10.41 -19.48
CA SER A 302 -10.66 11.06 -20.61
C SER A 302 -9.65 11.48 -21.69
N PRO A 303 -10.10 11.66 -22.95
CA PRO A 303 -9.22 12.12 -24.03
C PRO A 303 -8.47 13.41 -23.70
N GLY A 304 -9.12 14.38 -23.06
CA GLY A 304 -8.48 15.64 -22.67
C GLY A 304 -7.41 15.49 -21.57
N GLN A 305 -7.62 14.58 -20.62
CA GLN A 305 -6.61 14.25 -19.59
C GLN A 305 -5.40 13.54 -20.22
N ARG A 306 -5.66 12.61 -21.14
CA ARG A 306 -4.60 11.92 -21.87
C ARG A 306 -3.78 12.88 -22.73
N SER A 307 -4.43 13.72 -23.54
CA SER A 307 -3.74 14.72 -24.35
C SER A 307 -2.90 15.70 -23.52
N PHE A 308 -3.34 16.03 -22.29
CA PHE A 308 -2.53 16.81 -21.36
C PHE A 308 -1.22 16.10 -21.01
N LEU A 309 -1.28 14.82 -20.64
CA LEU A 309 -0.09 14.05 -20.29
C LEU A 309 0.83 13.84 -21.50
N GLU A 310 0.25 13.59 -22.69
CA GLU A 310 1.02 13.49 -23.94
C GLU A 310 1.74 14.80 -24.25
N ALA A 311 1.06 15.95 -24.19
CA ALA A 311 1.69 17.26 -24.38
C ALA A 311 2.77 17.51 -23.30
N MET A 312 2.52 17.13 -22.06
CA MET A 312 3.50 17.21 -20.98
C MET A 312 4.76 16.40 -21.27
N ALA A 313 4.63 15.18 -21.80
CA ALA A 313 5.76 14.33 -22.16
C ALA A 313 6.63 14.96 -23.25
N HIS A 314 6.03 15.64 -24.24
CA HIS A 314 6.75 16.35 -25.31
C HIS A 314 7.45 17.63 -24.83
N CYS A 315 7.03 18.19 -23.69
CA CYS A 315 7.57 19.45 -23.14
C CYS A 315 8.59 19.23 -22.00
N ILE A 316 9.05 18.00 -21.76
CA ILE A 316 10.02 17.74 -20.69
C ILE A 316 11.35 18.43 -21.00
N ASP A 317 11.82 19.24 -20.07
CA ASP A 317 13.19 19.71 -20.03
C ASP A 317 14.11 18.59 -19.52
N PRO A 318 15.06 18.07 -20.33
CA PRO A 318 15.95 16.98 -19.93
C PRO A 318 16.85 17.31 -18.73
N ALA A 319 17.14 18.60 -18.49
CA ALA A 319 17.99 19.01 -17.37
C ALA A 319 17.24 18.93 -16.04
N THR A 320 15.94 19.20 -16.03
CA THR A 320 15.13 19.24 -14.81
C THR A 320 14.20 18.04 -14.67
N GLY A 321 13.93 17.30 -15.74
CA GLY A 321 12.92 16.24 -15.78
C GLY A 321 11.53 16.78 -15.43
N SER A 322 11.20 18.00 -15.87
CA SER A 322 9.93 18.66 -15.60
C SER A 322 9.45 19.45 -16.82
N SER A 323 8.15 19.72 -16.88
CA SER A 323 7.50 20.44 -17.97
C SER A 323 6.76 21.65 -17.41
N ARG A 324 6.88 22.81 -18.07
CA ARG A 324 6.16 24.02 -17.63
C ARG A 324 4.71 23.97 -18.11
N ILE A 325 3.78 24.38 -17.24
CA ILE A 325 2.34 24.43 -17.58
C ILE A 325 2.05 25.38 -18.75
N ALA A 326 2.85 26.42 -18.91
CA ALA A 326 2.73 27.35 -20.03
C ALA A 326 3.05 26.67 -21.37
N ASP A 327 4.09 25.85 -21.41
CA ASP A 327 4.51 25.13 -22.62
C ASP A 327 3.50 24.04 -22.98
N ILE A 328 2.98 23.32 -21.98
CA ILE A 328 1.89 22.36 -22.16
C ILE A 328 0.65 23.04 -22.76
N ALA A 329 0.27 24.21 -22.23
CA ALA A 329 -0.87 24.97 -22.74
C ALA A 329 -0.67 25.43 -24.18
N ALA A 330 0.54 25.91 -24.53
CA ALA A 330 0.89 26.30 -25.88
C ALA A 330 0.81 25.11 -26.86
N THR A 331 1.36 23.95 -26.49
CA THR A 331 1.29 22.72 -27.30
C THR A 331 -0.14 22.27 -27.56
N LEU A 332 -1.05 22.47 -26.61
CA LEU A 332 -2.47 22.13 -26.75
C LEU A 332 -3.33 23.24 -27.40
N GLY A 333 -2.74 24.38 -27.77
CA GLY A 333 -3.49 25.53 -28.27
C GLY A 333 -4.51 26.08 -27.25
N SER A 334 -4.20 25.96 -25.96
CA SER A 334 -5.10 26.27 -24.85
C SER A 334 -4.47 27.31 -23.91
N THR A 335 -5.20 27.71 -22.86
CA THR A 335 -4.67 28.58 -21.80
C THR A 335 -4.36 27.78 -20.54
N THR A 336 -3.43 28.25 -19.71
CA THR A 336 -3.16 27.63 -18.41
C THR A 336 -4.40 27.58 -17.51
N LYS A 337 -5.28 28.60 -17.63
CA LYS A 337 -6.55 28.68 -16.90
C LYS A 337 -7.53 27.57 -17.32
N SER A 338 -7.68 27.32 -18.61
CA SER A 338 -8.58 26.25 -19.11
C SER A 338 -8.08 24.85 -18.76
N LEU A 339 -6.78 24.66 -18.53
CA LEU A 339 -6.21 23.38 -18.11
C LEU A 339 -6.26 23.15 -16.60
N SER A 340 -6.74 24.11 -15.80
CA SER A 340 -6.67 24.04 -14.34
C SER A 340 -7.41 22.84 -13.74
N SER A 341 -8.59 22.51 -14.27
CA SER A 341 -9.39 21.36 -13.81
C SER A 341 -8.72 20.03 -14.16
N THR A 342 -8.26 19.88 -15.40
CA THR A 342 -7.50 18.71 -15.86
C THR A 342 -6.24 18.51 -15.04
N ARG A 343 -5.47 19.59 -14.81
CA ARG A 343 -4.28 19.56 -13.97
C ARG A 343 -4.60 19.11 -12.55
N GLN A 344 -5.66 19.67 -11.95
CA GLN A 344 -6.06 19.32 -10.59
C GLN A 344 -6.43 17.83 -10.50
N TYR A 345 -7.20 17.32 -11.45
CA TYR A 345 -7.51 15.89 -11.50
C TYR A 345 -6.26 15.01 -11.60
N LEU A 346 -5.29 15.37 -12.46
CA LEU A 346 -4.08 14.58 -12.66
C LEU A 346 -3.14 14.60 -11.44
N LEU A 347 -3.13 15.71 -10.68
CA LEU A 347 -2.47 15.81 -9.37
C LEU A 347 -3.17 14.91 -8.34
N ASP A 348 -4.49 14.95 -8.32
CA ASP A 348 -5.33 14.18 -7.40
C ASP A 348 -5.22 12.66 -7.66
N ALA A 349 -5.14 12.27 -8.94
CA ALA A 349 -4.87 10.91 -9.39
C ALA A 349 -3.41 10.46 -9.19
N ASP A 350 -2.54 11.36 -8.71
CA ASP A 350 -1.12 11.12 -8.42
C ASP A 350 -0.32 10.65 -9.65
N LEU A 351 -0.70 11.16 -10.83
CA LEU A 351 0.01 10.93 -12.09
C LEU A 351 1.09 11.99 -12.34
N ILE A 352 0.86 13.20 -11.82
CA ILE A 352 1.79 14.33 -11.88
C ILE A 352 1.92 14.97 -10.50
N GLU A 353 3.03 15.67 -10.28
CA GLU A 353 3.30 16.45 -9.07
C GLU A 353 3.90 17.82 -9.40
N PRO A 354 3.78 18.82 -8.51
CA PRO A 354 4.45 20.10 -8.67
C PRO A 354 5.98 19.96 -8.58
N ALA A 355 6.70 20.53 -9.54
CA ALA A 355 8.16 20.50 -9.63
C ALA A 355 8.80 21.90 -9.57
N GLY A 356 8.17 22.82 -8.82
CA GLY A 356 8.52 24.24 -8.75
C GLY A 356 7.44 25.14 -9.35
N TYR A 357 7.70 26.45 -9.37
CA TYR A 357 6.70 27.42 -9.82
C TYR A 357 6.30 27.17 -11.28
N GLY A 358 5.03 26.85 -11.50
CA GLY A 358 4.48 26.58 -12.83
C GLY A 358 5.02 25.32 -13.52
N SER A 359 5.77 24.45 -12.83
CA SER A 359 6.38 23.26 -13.41
C SER A 359 5.79 21.99 -12.82
N LEU A 360 5.70 20.95 -13.65
CA LEU A 360 5.09 19.66 -13.32
C LEU A 360 6.06 18.53 -13.67
N ARG A 361 5.98 17.43 -12.93
CA ARG A 361 6.75 16.20 -13.18
C ARG A 361 5.83 14.98 -13.09
N PHE A 362 6.13 13.94 -13.85
CA PHE A 362 5.46 12.64 -13.71
C PHE A 362 5.87 11.96 -12.41
N VAL A 363 4.89 11.45 -11.67
CA VAL A 363 5.14 10.72 -10.41
C VAL A 363 5.67 9.31 -10.69
N ILE A 364 5.12 8.66 -11.71
CA ILE A 364 5.50 7.31 -12.12
C ILE A 364 6.67 7.41 -13.13
N PRO A 365 7.80 6.70 -12.90
CA PRO A 365 8.97 6.81 -13.77
C PRO A 365 8.71 6.24 -15.17
N TYR A 366 9.29 6.85 -16.20
CA TYR A 366 9.15 6.42 -17.61
C TYR A 366 7.72 6.58 -18.19
N MET A 367 6.87 7.38 -17.53
CA MET A 367 5.56 7.75 -18.06
C MET A 367 5.71 8.55 -19.38
N GLU A 368 6.80 9.32 -19.51
CA GLU A 368 7.14 10.01 -20.74
C GLU A 368 7.36 9.08 -21.93
N ASP A 369 8.02 7.94 -21.71
CA ASP A 369 8.34 6.96 -22.75
C ASP A 369 7.05 6.33 -23.30
N ILE A 370 6.09 5.97 -22.43
CA ILE A 370 4.85 5.30 -22.85
C ILE A 370 3.87 6.24 -23.55
N LEU A 371 3.92 7.54 -23.25
CA LEU A 371 3.04 8.55 -23.85
C LEU A 371 3.56 9.07 -25.19
N THR A 372 4.86 8.93 -25.45
CA THR A 372 5.51 9.34 -26.72
C THR A 372 5.69 8.18 -27.69
N HIS A 373 5.77 6.94 -27.20
CA HIS A 373 5.89 5.74 -28.02
C HIS A 373 4.58 4.92 -28.01
N THR A 374 3.72 5.16 -29.01
CA THR A 374 2.43 4.47 -29.18
C THR A 374 2.54 2.97 -29.53
N ASP A 375 3.70 2.48 -29.97
CA ASP A 375 3.82 1.18 -30.66
C ASP A 375 4.33 0.00 -29.82
N SER A 376 4.67 0.18 -28.55
CA SER A 376 5.21 -0.91 -27.70
C SER A 376 4.22 -1.37 -26.61
N LEU A 377 2.92 -1.33 -26.90
CA LEU A 377 1.87 -1.80 -25.99
C LEU A 377 1.83 -3.33 -25.92
N GLY A 378 2.77 -3.92 -25.17
CA GLY A 378 2.61 -5.24 -24.55
C GLY A 378 2.33 -6.43 -25.49
N ARG A 379 2.48 -6.28 -26.81
CA ARG A 379 2.41 -7.40 -27.74
C ARG A 379 3.70 -8.18 -27.63
N VAL A 380 3.59 -9.37 -27.06
CA VAL A 380 4.61 -10.41 -27.11
C VAL A 380 4.42 -11.13 -28.45
N ASP A 381 5.51 -11.46 -29.14
CA ASP A 381 5.48 -12.27 -30.37
C ASP A 381 5.01 -13.70 -30.08
#